data_AF-K7ZBQ0-F1
#
_entry.id   AF-K7ZBQ0-F1
#
_cell.length_a   1.000
_cell.length_b   1.000
_cell.length_c   1.000
_cell.angle_alpha   90.00
_cell.angle_beta   90.00
_cell.angle_gamma   90.00
#
_symmetry.space_group_name_H-M   'P 1'
#
loop_
_entity.id
_entity.type
_entity.pdbx_description
1 polymer ?
#
loop_
_entity_poly.entity_id
_entity_poly.type
_entity_poly.pdbx_seq_one_letter_code
_entity_poly.pdbx_strand_id
1 'polypeptide(L)'
;MRLIFAYENRLPFVIKDPTYSGARISNKMSRWDRQREIERVRSFLNYIHETTSTRSLPGDTYPVAINRKAIRAGGVLATTAVNHHSWTIKEILPIGVPYLVYNSVVGSHSGFTMQERKSWPNPNWVFEGDFSSSSGAGFRYWRPASYLSRPVWKVPGYSTEQFQISLSKWTKTLQSRLATQQEDDTSMILRLVENVCVGFKDRVSYVNEALSYKRQYPSCMSYEAFDIYSSPSRDERIFDDLMLLRRTYKEILQRNNGQNLTTDQKAELTKIFPYINQSASSETRQMPQQSITEDSVCVVNYLSSRTMDMAEFKRRLFAGWISNNPNERGEYRWGVLRGPSDHARYCPSWGGWSPNL
;
A
#
# COMPACT_ATOMS: atom_id res chain seq x y z
N MET A 1 12.82 10.64 -2.57
CA MET A 1 12.00 11.82 -2.99
C MET A 1 12.47 13.13 -2.37
N ARG A 2 12.34 13.37 -1.05
CA ARG A 2 12.69 14.69 -0.43
C ARG A 2 14.10 15.20 -0.77
N LEU A 3 15.11 14.32 -0.77
CA LEU A 3 16.49 14.70 -1.13
C LEU A 3 16.60 15.16 -2.58
N ILE A 4 16.03 14.39 -3.53
CA ILE A 4 16.03 14.72 -4.96
C ILE A 4 15.33 16.07 -5.18
N PHE A 5 14.14 16.27 -4.58
CA PHE A 5 13.44 17.54 -4.67
C PHE A 5 14.28 18.71 -4.13
N ALA A 6 14.96 18.52 -2.99
CA ALA A 6 15.83 19.55 -2.43
C ALA A 6 17.01 19.87 -3.36
N TYR A 7 17.60 18.85 -3.99
CA TYR A 7 18.68 19.03 -4.96
C TYR A 7 18.22 19.81 -6.20
N GLU A 8 17.14 19.37 -6.84
CA GLU A 8 16.59 19.99 -8.06
C GLU A 8 16.16 21.45 -7.84
N ASN A 9 15.71 21.77 -6.62
CA ASN A 9 15.25 23.12 -6.25
C ASN A 9 16.31 23.92 -5.47
N ARG A 10 17.55 23.44 -5.38
CA ARG A 10 18.66 24.10 -4.66
C ARG A 10 18.32 24.47 -3.21
N LEU A 11 17.55 23.63 -2.54
CA LEU A 11 17.15 23.78 -1.14
C LEU A 11 18.13 23.08 -0.19
N PRO A 12 18.29 23.58 1.05
CA PRO A 12 19.06 22.86 2.06
C PRO A 12 18.38 21.54 2.43
N PHE A 13 19.18 20.48 2.56
CA PHE A 13 18.72 19.19 3.06
C PHE A 13 19.34 18.91 4.43
N VAL A 14 18.51 18.61 5.41
CA VAL A 14 18.94 18.18 6.73
C VAL A 14 17.90 17.27 7.37
N ILE A 15 18.40 16.25 8.05
CA ILE A 15 17.65 15.30 8.86
C ILE A 15 18.40 15.04 10.16
N LYS A 16 17.71 14.45 11.14
CA LYS A 16 18.38 13.83 12.29
C LYS A 16 19.19 12.64 11.83
N ASP A 17 20.37 12.48 12.42
CA ASP A 17 21.13 11.25 12.27
C ASP A 17 20.50 10.17 13.17
N PRO A 18 19.96 9.07 12.63
CA PRO A 18 19.40 8.00 13.44
C PRO A 18 20.47 7.12 14.12
N THR A 19 21.74 7.24 13.73
CA THR A 19 22.85 6.43 14.25
C THR A 19 23.57 7.08 15.43
N TYR A 20 23.49 8.42 15.55
CA TYR A 20 24.13 9.19 16.63
C TYR A 20 23.18 10.21 17.23
N SER A 21 22.95 10.10 18.54
CA SER A 21 22.07 11.03 19.27
C SER A 21 22.55 12.47 19.16
N GLY A 22 21.64 13.36 18.73
CA GLY A 22 21.92 14.80 18.59
C GLY A 22 22.63 15.21 17.30
N ALA A 23 23.17 14.27 16.52
CA ALA A 23 23.81 14.56 15.25
C ALA A 23 22.80 14.80 14.12
N ARG A 24 23.29 15.36 13.00
CA ARG A 24 22.49 15.69 11.82
C ARG A 24 23.22 15.27 10.56
N ILE A 25 22.47 14.71 9.62
CA ILE A 25 22.94 14.44 8.27
C ILE A 25 22.45 15.57 7.37
N SER A 26 23.35 16.16 6.58
CA SER A 26 22.99 17.29 5.70
C SER A 26 23.80 17.31 4.41
N ASN A 27 23.32 18.07 3.42
CA ASN A 27 24.04 18.29 2.16
C ASN A 27 25.32 19.13 2.32
N LYS A 28 25.68 19.57 3.54
CA LYS A 28 26.94 20.26 3.85
C LYS A 28 28.08 19.33 4.28
N MET A 29 27.84 18.03 4.35
CA MET A 29 28.89 17.06 4.67
C MET A 29 29.97 17.06 3.58
N SER A 30 31.23 17.00 4.01
CA SER A 30 32.41 17.07 3.13
C SER A 30 32.93 15.70 2.67
N ARG A 31 32.31 14.60 3.12
CA ARG A 31 32.72 13.21 2.86
C ARG A 31 32.94 12.92 1.36
N TRP A 32 32.25 13.63 0.47
CA TRP A 32 32.29 13.42 -0.98
C TRP A 32 32.70 14.68 -1.77
N ASP A 33 33.36 15.65 -1.14
CA ASP A 33 33.73 16.92 -1.81
C ASP A 33 34.74 16.73 -2.95
N ARG A 34 35.42 15.58 -3.01
CA ARG A 34 36.35 15.21 -4.10
C ARG A 34 35.64 14.65 -5.35
N GLN A 35 34.35 14.38 -5.29
CA GLN A 35 33.56 13.85 -6.41
C GLN A 35 32.92 14.98 -7.22
N ARG A 36 32.57 14.74 -8.48
CA ARG A 36 31.76 15.69 -9.25
C ARG A 36 30.35 15.76 -8.66
N GLU A 37 29.64 16.83 -8.97
CA GLU A 37 28.34 17.15 -8.34
C GLU A 37 27.35 15.97 -8.38
N ILE A 38 27.13 15.37 -9.56
CA ILE A 38 26.18 14.25 -9.70
C ILE A 38 26.64 13.00 -8.94
N GLU A 39 27.93 12.70 -8.94
CA GLU A 39 28.50 11.57 -8.20
C GLU A 39 28.36 11.79 -6.69
N ARG A 40 28.58 13.02 -6.23
CA ARG A 40 28.36 13.44 -4.84
C ARG A 40 26.91 13.25 -4.42
N VAL A 41 25.95 13.66 -5.26
CA VAL A 41 24.51 13.49 -4.98
C VAL A 41 24.14 12.01 -4.91
N ARG A 42 24.65 11.19 -5.83
CA ARG A 42 24.43 9.72 -5.82
C ARG A 42 25.01 9.08 -4.56
N SER A 43 26.25 9.42 -4.20
CA SER A 43 26.86 8.90 -2.97
C SER A 43 26.10 9.33 -1.72
N PHE A 44 25.59 10.56 -1.69
CA PHE A 44 24.76 11.03 -0.59
C PHE A 44 23.40 10.33 -0.53
N LEU A 45 22.77 10.06 -1.69
CA LEU A 45 21.54 9.26 -1.78
C LEU A 45 21.74 7.84 -1.23
N ASN A 46 22.82 7.17 -1.61
CA ASN A 46 23.15 5.84 -1.11
C ASN A 46 23.39 5.85 0.41
N TYR A 47 24.12 6.85 0.90
CA TYR A 47 24.32 7.00 2.34
C TYR A 47 23.01 7.19 3.11
N ILE A 48 22.09 8.02 2.60
CA ILE A 48 20.76 8.16 3.20
C ILE A 48 19.96 6.86 3.15
N HIS A 49 20.01 6.14 2.03
CA HIS A 49 19.33 4.85 1.86
C HIS A 49 19.81 3.82 2.88
N GLU A 50 21.12 3.75 3.13
CA GLU A 50 21.74 2.82 4.09
C GLU A 50 21.51 3.25 5.55
N THR A 51 21.37 4.54 5.81
CA THR A 51 21.33 5.09 7.17
C THR A 51 19.91 5.26 7.71
N THR A 52 18.92 5.47 6.83
CA THR A 52 17.55 5.84 7.23
C THR A 52 16.55 4.74 6.90
N SER A 53 15.44 4.72 7.64
CA SER A 53 14.32 3.81 7.38
C SER A 53 13.01 4.44 7.80
N THR A 54 11.89 3.73 7.62
CA THR A 54 10.60 4.19 8.15
C THR A 54 10.62 4.37 9.68
N ARG A 55 11.51 3.66 10.40
CA ARG A 55 11.70 3.84 11.85
C ARG A 55 12.29 5.19 12.24
N SER A 56 13.09 5.82 11.38
CA SER A 56 13.67 7.14 11.68
C SER A 56 12.75 8.30 11.33
N LEU A 57 11.72 8.08 10.49
CA LEU A 57 10.78 9.12 10.03
C LEU A 57 10.15 9.94 11.18
N PRO A 58 9.73 9.36 12.33
CA PRO A 58 9.14 10.15 13.41
C PRO A 58 10.09 11.20 13.99
N GLY A 59 11.41 11.01 13.87
CA GLY A 59 12.42 11.98 14.29
C GLY A 59 12.43 13.27 13.46
N ASP A 60 12.11 13.15 12.17
CA ASP A 60 12.15 14.23 11.16
C ASP A 60 10.76 14.77 10.79
N THR A 61 9.70 14.19 11.34
CA THR A 61 8.32 14.54 11.02
C THR A 61 7.49 14.81 12.27
N TYR A 62 6.34 15.46 12.10
CA TYR A 62 5.38 15.71 13.17
C TYR A 62 3.96 15.37 12.70
N PRO A 63 3.08 14.88 13.60
CA PRO A 63 1.69 14.62 13.25
C PRO A 63 0.95 15.93 12.99
N VAL A 64 0.02 15.91 12.02
CA VAL A 64 -0.66 17.10 11.54
C VAL A 64 -2.16 17.10 11.82
N ALA A 65 -2.77 18.29 11.76
CA ALA A 65 -4.21 18.48 11.88
C ALA A 65 -4.95 17.92 10.67
N ILE A 66 -6.24 17.58 10.83
CA ILE A 66 -7.05 17.01 9.75
C ILE A 66 -7.70 18.12 8.94
N ASN A 67 -6.92 18.69 8.02
CA ASN A 67 -7.40 19.62 7.00
C ASN A 67 -6.44 19.66 5.80
N ARG A 68 -6.91 20.16 4.65
CA ARG A 68 -6.12 20.25 3.42
C ARG A 68 -4.89 21.16 3.49
N LYS A 69 -4.84 22.11 4.44
CA LYS A 69 -3.66 22.96 4.62
C LYS A 69 -2.50 22.18 5.24
N ALA A 70 -2.80 21.19 6.07
CA ALA A 70 -1.84 20.40 6.82
C ALA A 70 -1.55 19.04 6.17
N ILE A 71 -2.59 18.35 5.67
CA ILE A 71 -2.48 17.12 4.88
C ILE A 71 -2.46 17.50 3.39
N ARG A 72 -1.26 17.53 2.81
CA ARG A 72 -1.02 18.04 1.46
C ARG A 72 0.19 17.38 0.80
N ALA A 73 0.42 17.72 -0.47
CA ALA A 73 1.56 17.27 -1.26
C ALA A 73 2.90 17.35 -0.51
N GLY A 74 3.72 16.30 -0.64
CA GLY A 74 5.01 16.14 0.05
C GLY A 74 4.92 15.72 1.51
N GLY A 75 3.71 15.66 2.08
CA GLY A 75 3.45 15.02 3.37
C GLY A 75 3.60 13.51 3.30
N VAL A 76 3.59 12.86 4.46
CA VAL A 76 3.79 11.42 4.59
C VAL A 76 2.65 10.81 5.38
N LEU A 77 2.10 9.69 4.89
CA LEU A 77 1.34 8.76 5.72
C LEU A 77 2.30 7.65 6.13
N ALA A 78 2.58 7.51 7.42
CA ALA A 78 3.50 6.49 7.94
C ALA A 78 2.72 5.45 8.74
N THR A 79 3.20 4.22 8.74
CA THR A 79 2.72 3.19 9.68
C THR A 79 3.52 3.23 10.97
N THR A 80 3.14 2.40 11.93
CA THR A 80 3.98 2.12 13.09
C THR A 80 5.30 1.46 12.69
N ALA A 81 6.21 1.39 13.65
CA ALA A 81 7.49 0.71 13.50
C ALA A 81 7.38 -0.81 13.31
N VAL A 82 6.19 -1.40 13.51
CA VAL A 82 5.94 -2.85 13.33
C VAL A 82 5.65 -3.16 11.86
N ASN A 83 4.84 -2.33 11.19
CA ASN A 83 4.48 -2.52 9.79
C ASN A 83 5.46 -1.90 8.76
N HIS A 84 6.32 -0.98 9.19
CA HIS A 84 7.45 -0.48 8.38
C HIS A 84 7.14 0.21 7.05
N HIS A 85 5.91 0.66 6.79
CA HIS A 85 5.52 1.30 5.53
C HIS A 85 5.38 2.82 5.62
N SER A 86 5.53 3.47 4.47
CA SER A 86 5.22 4.89 4.32
C SER A 86 4.77 5.20 2.90
N TRP A 87 3.92 6.21 2.77
CA TRP A 87 3.47 6.78 1.51
C TRP A 87 3.75 8.26 1.50
N THR A 88 4.21 8.76 0.36
CA THR A 88 4.23 10.20 0.11
C THR A 88 2.90 10.62 -0.50
N ILE A 89 2.33 11.70 0.02
CA ILE A 89 1.11 12.29 -0.49
C ILE A 89 1.48 13.07 -1.75
N LYS A 90 0.94 12.66 -2.90
CA LYS A 90 1.02 13.41 -4.15
C LYS A 90 -0.01 14.54 -4.12
N GLU A 91 -1.25 14.21 -3.78
CA GLU A 91 -2.33 15.17 -3.56
C GLU A 91 -3.48 14.54 -2.75
N ILE A 92 -4.46 15.37 -2.38
CA ILE A 92 -5.75 14.93 -1.85
C ILE A 92 -6.80 15.24 -2.91
N LEU A 93 -7.40 14.20 -3.49
CA LEU A 93 -8.42 14.32 -4.53
C LEU A 93 -9.61 15.16 -4.02
N PRO A 94 -10.39 15.84 -4.88
CA PRO A 94 -11.53 16.66 -4.46
C PRO A 94 -12.52 15.95 -3.53
N ILE A 95 -12.63 14.64 -3.66
CA ILE A 95 -13.46 13.73 -2.84
C ILE A 95 -12.88 13.39 -1.46
N GLY A 96 -11.74 13.98 -1.11
CA GLY A 96 -11.06 13.77 0.18
C GLY A 96 -10.21 12.50 0.26
N VAL A 97 -10.06 11.75 -0.83
CA VAL A 97 -9.24 10.54 -0.90
C VAL A 97 -7.78 10.90 -1.20
N PRO A 98 -6.79 10.31 -0.50
CA PRO A 98 -5.39 10.58 -0.79
C PRO A 98 -4.94 9.87 -2.08
N TYR A 99 -4.15 10.58 -2.88
CA TYR A 99 -3.34 10.00 -3.93
C TYR A 99 -1.92 9.83 -3.39
N LEU A 100 -1.56 8.57 -3.17
CA LEU A 100 -0.34 8.14 -2.52
C LEU A 100 0.66 7.58 -3.53
N VAL A 101 1.94 7.89 -3.31
CA VAL A 101 3.07 7.36 -4.07
C VAL A 101 4.02 6.65 -3.12
N TYR A 102 4.48 5.46 -3.48
CA TYR A 102 5.32 4.62 -2.64
C TYR A 102 6.19 3.68 -3.49
N ASN A 103 7.10 2.96 -2.83
CA ASN A 103 7.79 1.84 -3.45
C ASN A 103 7.83 0.67 -2.45
N SER A 104 7.98 -0.53 -2.98
CA SER A 104 8.10 -1.76 -2.22
C SER A 104 9.44 -2.44 -2.52
N VAL A 105 9.93 -3.27 -1.61
CA VAL A 105 11.24 -3.95 -1.75
C VAL A 105 11.28 -4.86 -2.99
N VAL A 106 10.15 -5.41 -3.43
CA VAL A 106 10.10 -6.21 -4.67
C VAL A 106 10.38 -5.34 -5.91
N GLY A 107 9.93 -4.08 -5.92
CA GLY A 107 10.19 -3.16 -7.03
C GLY A 107 11.64 -2.68 -7.14
N SER A 108 12.44 -2.74 -6.07
CA SER A 108 13.85 -2.26 -6.14
C SER A 108 14.73 -3.08 -7.07
N HIS A 109 14.32 -4.31 -7.41
CA HIS A 109 15.10 -5.22 -8.27
C HIS A 109 14.56 -5.34 -9.70
N SER A 110 13.35 -4.82 -9.97
CA SER A 110 12.63 -5.06 -11.23
C SER A 110 12.03 -3.82 -11.90
N GLY A 111 11.94 -2.68 -11.18
CA GLY A 111 11.29 -1.49 -11.70
C GLY A 111 11.81 -0.18 -11.10
N PHE A 112 12.03 0.82 -11.97
CA PHE A 112 12.38 2.18 -11.55
C PHE A 112 11.15 3.06 -11.28
N THR A 113 9.94 2.51 -11.48
CA THR A 113 8.68 3.25 -11.37
C THR A 113 8.12 3.18 -9.96
N MET A 114 7.76 4.32 -9.40
CA MET A 114 7.05 4.35 -8.11
C MET A 114 5.62 3.84 -8.28
N GLN A 115 5.14 3.10 -7.29
CA GLN A 115 3.77 2.63 -7.21
C GLN A 115 2.83 3.74 -6.75
N GLU A 116 1.58 3.64 -7.18
CA GLU A 116 0.56 4.65 -6.97
C GLU A 116 -0.71 4.03 -6.39
N ARG A 117 -1.41 4.77 -5.51
CA ARG A 117 -2.68 4.34 -4.90
C ARG A 117 -3.63 5.53 -4.76
N LYS A 118 -4.89 5.36 -5.18
CA LYS A 118 -5.97 6.35 -5.04
C LYS A 118 -7.06 5.84 -4.10
N SER A 119 -6.64 5.37 -2.92
CA SER A 119 -7.52 4.88 -1.86
C SER A 119 -6.84 5.01 -0.49
N TRP A 120 -7.68 4.92 0.53
CA TRP A 120 -7.25 4.91 1.92
C TRP A 120 -6.61 3.57 2.30
N PRO A 121 -5.40 3.55 2.88
CA PRO A 121 -4.90 2.35 3.54
C PRO A 121 -5.80 1.95 4.71
N ASN A 122 -5.84 0.64 5.02
CA ASN A 122 -6.57 0.13 6.17
C ASN A 122 -6.01 0.75 7.47
N PRO A 123 -6.82 1.44 8.29
CA PRO A 123 -6.32 2.09 9.50
C PRO A 123 -5.76 1.09 10.52
N ASN A 124 -6.29 -0.14 10.59
CA ASN A 124 -5.72 -1.16 11.47
C ASN A 124 -4.28 -1.50 11.06
N TRP A 125 -3.98 -1.46 9.77
CA TRP A 125 -2.63 -1.68 9.25
C TRP A 125 -1.73 -0.45 9.46
N VAL A 126 -2.27 0.77 9.34
CA VAL A 126 -1.52 2.00 9.63
C VAL A 126 -1.07 2.05 11.09
N PHE A 127 -1.94 1.67 12.03
CA PHE A 127 -1.71 1.87 13.46
C PHE A 127 -1.35 0.60 14.24
N GLU A 128 -1.68 -0.59 13.74
CA GLU A 128 -1.28 -1.90 14.29
C GLU A 128 -1.33 -1.99 15.83
N GLY A 129 -2.47 -1.60 16.40
CA GLY A 129 -2.70 -1.61 17.86
C GLY A 129 -2.15 -0.41 18.62
N ASP A 130 -1.22 0.38 18.07
CA ASP A 130 -0.73 1.63 18.67
C ASP A 130 -1.28 2.87 17.95
N PHE A 131 -2.46 3.29 18.40
CA PHE A 131 -3.16 4.48 17.92
C PHE A 131 -2.81 5.75 18.72
N SER A 132 -1.58 5.88 19.18
CA SER A 132 -1.10 7.05 19.92
C SER A 132 -0.28 7.98 19.05
N SER A 133 -0.15 9.25 19.46
CA SER A 133 0.74 10.20 18.77
C SER A 133 2.23 9.85 18.85
N SER A 134 2.61 8.96 19.77
CA SER A 134 3.97 8.45 19.96
C SER A 134 4.34 7.31 19.00
N SER A 135 3.36 6.65 18.39
CA SER A 135 3.59 5.47 17.53
C SER A 135 4.42 5.75 16.28
N GLY A 136 4.52 7.02 15.89
CA GLY A 136 5.15 7.43 14.65
C GLY A 136 4.26 7.28 13.42
N ALA A 137 3.06 6.73 13.57
CA ALA A 137 2.12 6.50 12.48
C ALA A 137 1.25 7.73 12.14
N GLY A 138 0.37 7.55 11.16
CA GLY A 138 -0.62 8.52 10.73
C GLY A 138 -0.09 9.54 9.71
N PHE A 139 -0.86 10.60 9.49
CA PHE A 139 -0.43 11.72 8.64
C PHE A 139 0.57 12.60 9.34
N ARG A 140 1.67 12.87 8.65
CA ARG A 140 2.81 13.61 9.16
C ARG A 140 3.34 14.57 8.12
N TYR A 141 4.05 15.59 8.58
CA TYR A 141 4.78 16.51 7.72
C TYR A 141 6.20 16.72 8.22
N TRP A 142 7.08 17.15 7.31
CA TRP A 142 8.49 17.34 7.61
C TRP A 142 8.71 18.53 8.53
N ARG A 143 9.51 18.31 9.57
CA ARG A 143 9.93 19.35 10.50
C ARG A 143 10.85 20.34 9.78
N PRO A 144 10.68 21.65 9.97
CA PRO A 144 11.67 22.61 9.52
C PRO A 144 13.03 22.37 10.22
N ALA A 145 14.13 22.68 9.54
CA ALA A 145 15.49 22.46 10.03
C ALA A 145 15.73 23.04 11.44
N SER A 146 15.23 24.27 11.68
CA SER A 146 15.33 24.97 12.97
C SER A 146 14.59 24.28 14.12
N TYR A 147 13.67 23.37 13.81
CA TYR A 147 12.89 22.63 14.79
C TYR A 147 13.39 21.22 15.03
N LEU A 148 14.38 20.70 14.29
CA LEU A 148 14.83 19.31 14.45
C LEU A 148 15.35 19.00 15.87
N SER A 149 16.01 19.95 16.54
CA SER A 149 16.48 19.78 17.92
C SER A 149 15.45 20.10 19.01
N ARG A 150 14.25 20.56 18.64
CA ARG A 150 13.20 20.91 19.60
C ARG A 150 12.31 19.69 19.89
N PRO A 151 11.50 19.70 20.96
CA PRO A 151 10.41 18.74 21.09
C PRO A 151 9.40 18.84 19.95
N VAL A 152 8.82 17.71 19.53
CA VAL A 152 7.92 17.65 18.36
C VAL A 152 6.66 18.49 18.54
N TRP A 153 6.12 18.58 19.75
CA TRP A 153 4.93 19.38 20.07
C TRP A 153 5.16 20.90 19.99
N LYS A 154 6.43 21.35 19.91
CA LYS A 154 6.76 22.76 19.66
C LYS A 154 6.81 23.11 18.18
N VAL A 155 6.64 22.14 17.27
CA VAL A 155 6.67 22.39 15.83
C VAL A 155 5.36 23.07 15.40
N PRO A 156 5.41 24.22 14.70
CA PRO A 156 4.20 24.84 14.18
C PRO A 156 3.40 23.88 13.29
N GLY A 157 2.10 23.76 13.55
CA GLY A 157 1.21 22.82 12.85
C GLY A 157 1.11 21.43 13.47
N TYR A 158 1.84 21.16 14.57
CA TYR A 158 1.66 19.94 15.36
C TYR A 158 0.21 19.80 15.82
N SER A 159 -0.36 18.62 15.62
CA SER A 159 -1.69 18.26 16.13
C SER A 159 -1.80 16.75 16.35
N THR A 160 -2.54 16.37 17.39
CA THR A 160 -2.86 14.98 17.73
C THR A 160 -4.30 14.60 17.39
N GLU A 161 -5.03 15.48 16.72
CA GLU A 161 -6.46 15.31 16.39
C GLU A 161 -6.78 13.96 15.73
N GLN A 162 -5.91 13.51 14.83
CA GLN A 162 -6.13 12.24 14.13
C GLN A 162 -6.15 11.01 15.04
N PHE A 163 -5.56 11.09 16.23
CA PHE A 163 -5.52 10.01 17.23
C PHE A 163 -6.74 10.04 18.17
N GLN A 164 -7.62 11.04 18.04
CA GLN A 164 -8.85 11.14 18.82
C GLN A 164 -10.05 10.50 18.10
N ILE A 165 -9.88 10.03 16.86
CA ILE A 165 -10.94 9.45 16.04
C ILE A 165 -10.87 7.93 16.14
N SER A 166 -11.94 7.26 16.58
CA SER A 166 -11.94 5.79 16.64
C SER A 166 -11.54 5.16 15.30
N LEU A 167 -10.73 4.09 15.32
CA LEU A 167 -10.21 3.44 14.10
C LEU A 167 -11.31 3.08 13.09
N SER A 168 -12.47 2.59 13.58
CA SER A 168 -13.64 2.26 12.75
C SER A 168 -14.25 3.44 11.99
N LYS A 169 -14.03 4.67 12.46
CA LYS A 169 -14.52 5.92 11.85
C LYS A 169 -13.42 6.72 11.17
N TRP A 170 -12.16 6.30 11.30
CA TRP A 170 -11.00 7.09 10.89
C TRP A 170 -11.07 7.50 9.42
N THR A 171 -11.14 6.53 8.52
CA THR A 171 -11.21 6.78 7.07
C THR A 171 -12.39 7.67 6.68
N LYS A 172 -13.60 7.36 7.16
CA LYS A 172 -14.81 8.14 6.86
C LYS A 172 -14.69 9.59 7.35
N THR A 173 -14.15 9.78 8.56
CA THR A 173 -14.01 11.10 9.17
C THR A 173 -12.96 11.94 8.44
N LEU A 174 -11.80 11.36 8.13
CA LEU A 174 -10.75 12.06 7.41
C LEU A 174 -11.19 12.40 5.99
N GLN A 175 -11.77 11.45 5.26
CA GLN A 175 -12.28 11.71 3.92
C GLN A 175 -13.31 12.85 3.91
N SER A 176 -14.28 12.82 4.84
CA SER A 176 -15.29 13.88 4.92
C SER A 176 -14.68 15.26 5.21
N ARG A 177 -13.69 15.35 6.10
CA ARG A 177 -13.02 16.62 6.44
C ARG A 177 -12.08 17.13 5.35
N LEU A 178 -11.60 16.23 4.50
CA LEU A 178 -10.71 16.53 3.40
C LEU A 178 -11.45 16.70 2.07
N ALA A 179 -12.73 16.34 1.98
CA ALA A 179 -13.51 16.48 0.77
C ALA A 179 -13.92 17.96 0.54
N THR A 180 -13.75 18.40 -0.70
CA THR A 180 -14.31 19.66 -1.23
C THR A 180 -15.46 19.38 -2.21
N GLN A 181 -15.65 18.12 -2.61
CA GLN A 181 -16.70 17.65 -3.49
C GLN A 181 -17.20 16.30 -3.00
N GLN A 182 -18.48 16.03 -3.24
CA GLN A 182 -19.03 14.70 -3.05
C GLN A 182 -18.69 13.83 -4.25
N GLU A 183 -18.32 12.57 -3.99
CA GLU A 183 -18.17 11.56 -5.04
C GLU A 183 -19.53 10.94 -5.36
N ASP A 184 -19.89 10.88 -6.63
CA ASP A 184 -21.07 10.13 -7.07
C ASP A 184 -20.80 8.61 -7.12
N ASP A 185 -21.87 7.83 -7.17
CA ASP A 185 -21.81 6.37 -7.07
C ASP A 185 -21.02 5.73 -8.22
N THR A 186 -21.16 6.26 -9.43
CA THR A 186 -20.51 5.76 -10.64
C THR A 186 -19.01 5.99 -10.56
N SER A 187 -18.59 7.21 -10.21
CA SER A 187 -17.18 7.57 -10.02
C SER A 187 -16.55 6.77 -8.87
N MET A 188 -17.28 6.57 -7.77
CA MET A 188 -16.82 5.81 -6.62
C MET A 188 -16.57 4.34 -6.97
N ILE A 189 -17.52 3.68 -7.65
CA ILE A 189 -17.36 2.29 -8.11
C ILE A 189 -16.18 2.18 -9.07
N LEU A 190 -16.09 3.06 -10.08
CA LEU A 190 -14.99 3.06 -11.05
C LEU A 190 -13.64 3.13 -10.33
N ARG A 191 -13.47 4.09 -9.41
CA ARG A 191 -12.22 4.24 -8.65
C ARG A 191 -11.91 3.02 -7.79
N LEU A 192 -12.89 2.42 -7.11
CA LEU A 192 -12.66 1.25 -6.27
C LEU A 192 -12.28 0.01 -7.10
N VAL A 193 -12.93 -0.19 -8.24
CA VAL A 193 -12.58 -1.22 -9.22
C VAL A 193 -11.17 -1.01 -9.78
N GLU A 194 -10.82 0.21 -10.18
CA GLU A 194 -9.47 0.56 -10.63
C GLU A 194 -8.41 0.25 -9.57
N ASN A 195 -8.66 0.58 -8.31
CA ASN A 195 -7.73 0.30 -7.21
C ASN A 195 -7.48 -1.21 -7.04
N VAL A 196 -8.53 -2.03 -7.05
CA VAL A 196 -8.38 -3.50 -7.01
C VAL A 196 -7.62 -3.99 -8.25
N CYS A 197 -7.92 -3.44 -9.42
CA CYS A 197 -7.26 -3.82 -10.66
C CYS A 197 -5.76 -3.52 -10.65
N VAL A 198 -5.36 -2.36 -10.14
CA VAL A 198 -3.94 -2.02 -9.95
C VAL A 198 -3.26 -3.03 -9.06
N GLY A 199 -3.84 -3.35 -7.89
CA GLY A 199 -3.28 -4.36 -7.00
C GLY A 199 -3.18 -5.76 -7.64
N PHE A 200 -4.20 -6.16 -8.40
CA PHE A 200 -4.21 -7.42 -9.13
C PHE A 200 -3.15 -7.48 -10.23
N LYS A 201 -2.94 -6.39 -10.98
CA LYS A 201 -1.88 -6.27 -11.99
C LYS A 201 -0.49 -6.26 -11.35
N ASP A 202 -0.30 -5.51 -10.27
CA ASP A 202 0.96 -5.47 -9.53
C ASP A 202 1.36 -6.86 -9.02
N ARG A 203 0.37 -7.67 -8.63
CA ARG A 203 0.56 -9.07 -8.24
C ARG A 203 1.19 -9.93 -9.31
N VAL A 204 0.88 -9.68 -10.58
CA VAL A 204 1.55 -10.37 -11.68
C VAL A 204 3.05 -10.11 -11.64
N SER A 205 3.46 -8.84 -11.47
CA SER A 205 4.89 -8.49 -11.41
C SER A 205 5.59 -9.18 -10.24
N TYR A 206 5.12 -8.97 -9.00
CA TYR A 206 5.86 -9.47 -7.84
C TYR A 206 5.88 -11.00 -7.72
N VAL A 207 4.84 -11.69 -8.22
CA VAL A 207 4.87 -13.16 -8.30
C VAL A 207 5.87 -13.63 -9.36
N ASN A 208 5.88 -13.00 -10.54
CA ASN A 208 6.81 -13.37 -11.61
C ASN A 208 8.27 -13.15 -11.22
N GLU A 209 8.55 -12.10 -10.46
CA GLU A 209 9.89 -11.84 -9.91
C GLU A 209 10.32 -12.92 -8.91
N ALA A 210 9.44 -13.30 -7.98
CA ALA A 210 9.70 -14.40 -7.06
C ALA A 210 9.97 -15.72 -7.80
N LEU A 211 9.18 -16.01 -8.84
CA LEU A 211 9.37 -17.19 -9.68
C LEU A 211 10.68 -17.13 -10.49
N SER A 212 11.06 -15.95 -10.96
CA SER A 212 12.33 -15.73 -11.66
C SER A 212 13.53 -15.97 -10.74
N TYR A 213 13.47 -15.42 -9.53
CA TYR A 213 14.47 -15.68 -8.49
C TYR A 213 14.58 -17.18 -8.20
N LYS A 214 13.46 -17.87 -8.00
CA LYS A 214 13.45 -19.32 -7.75
C LYS A 214 14.02 -20.17 -8.88
N ARG A 215 13.88 -19.75 -10.14
CA ARG A 215 14.52 -20.44 -11.26
C ARG A 215 16.05 -20.33 -11.20
N GLN A 216 16.57 -19.20 -10.71
CA GLN A 216 18.01 -18.97 -10.54
C GLN A 216 18.55 -19.63 -9.27
N TYR A 217 17.72 -19.69 -8.21
CA TYR A 217 18.06 -20.22 -6.90
C TYR A 217 17.01 -21.25 -6.44
N PRO A 218 17.14 -22.53 -6.85
CA PRO A 218 16.12 -23.55 -6.61
C PRO A 218 15.97 -23.99 -5.14
N SER A 219 16.93 -23.65 -4.27
CA SER A 219 16.88 -23.96 -2.84
C SER A 219 15.80 -23.14 -2.11
N CYS A 220 15.49 -23.51 -0.87
CA CYS A 220 14.64 -22.68 -0.01
C CYS A 220 15.22 -21.27 0.12
N MET A 221 14.35 -20.26 0.04
CA MET A 221 14.76 -18.87 0.24
C MET A 221 15.29 -18.66 1.65
N SER A 222 16.29 -17.79 1.80
CA SER A 222 16.67 -17.24 3.10
C SER A 222 15.59 -16.29 3.62
N TYR A 223 15.72 -15.83 4.87
CA TYR A 223 14.81 -14.85 5.45
C TYR A 223 14.75 -13.57 4.60
N GLU A 224 15.90 -13.06 4.18
CA GLU A 224 16.01 -11.82 3.39
C GLU A 224 15.32 -11.97 2.04
N ALA A 225 15.56 -13.08 1.33
CA ALA A 225 14.88 -13.36 0.06
C ALA A 225 13.36 -13.55 0.28
N PHE A 226 12.95 -14.19 1.37
CA PHE A 226 11.54 -14.37 1.68
C PHE A 226 10.83 -13.04 1.98
N ASP A 227 11.45 -12.18 2.79
CA ASP A 227 10.93 -10.85 3.12
C ASP A 227 10.72 -10.00 1.86
N ILE A 228 11.65 -10.10 0.91
CA ILE A 228 11.51 -9.49 -0.42
C ILE A 228 10.34 -10.14 -1.15
N TYR A 229 10.38 -11.43 -1.47
CA TYR A 229 9.54 -12.06 -2.50
C TYR A 229 8.17 -12.57 -2.03
N SER A 230 7.91 -12.62 -0.72
CA SER A 230 6.61 -13.02 -0.17
C SER A 230 5.52 -12.00 -0.50
N SER A 231 4.23 -12.39 -0.41
CA SER A 231 3.12 -11.48 -0.71
C SER A 231 2.01 -11.32 0.36
N PRO A 232 2.21 -11.59 1.66
CA PRO A 232 1.10 -11.57 2.63
C PRO A 232 0.43 -10.20 2.73
N SER A 233 1.18 -9.12 2.98
CA SER A 233 0.63 -7.77 3.12
C SER A 233 0.07 -7.19 1.80
N ARG A 234 0.54 -7.69 0.65
CA ARG A 234 0.05 -7.29 -0.68
C ARG A 234 -1.27 -7.97 -0.98
N ASP A 235 -1.36 -9.27 -0.72
CA ASP A 235 -2.58 -10.06 -0.92
C ASP A 235 -3.67 -9.61 0.07
N GLU A 236 -3.32 -9.28 1.32
CA GLU A 236 -4.21 -8.65 2.31
C GLU A 236 -4.77 -7.31 1.83
N ARG A 237 -3.93 -6.45 1.25
CA ARG A 237 -4.38 -5.15 0.72
C ARG A 237 -5.41 -5.31 -0.39
N ILE A 238 -5.18 -6.24 -1.33
CA ILE A 238 -6.12 -6.48 -2.43
C ILE A 238 -7.44 -7.04 -1.86
N PHE A 239 -7.36 -7.89 -0.85
CA PHE A 239 -8.54 -8.39 -0.12
C PHE A 239 -9.32 -7.24 0.54
N ASP A 240 -8.65 -6.34 1.25
CA ASP A 240 -9.27 -5.18 1.88
C ASP A 240 -9.95 -4.25 0.86
N ASP A 241 -9.29 -3.99 -0.28
CA ASP A 241 -9.85 -3.17 -1.35
C ASP A 241 -11.09 -3.86 -1.97
N LEU A 242 -11.09 -5.19 -2.13
CA LEU A 242 -12.27 -5.98 -2.56
C LEU A 242 -13.40 -5.94 -1.53
N MET A 243 -13.07 -6.01 -0.23
CA MET A 243 -14.07 -5.91 0.85
C MET A 243 -14.67 -4.51 0.95
N LEU A 244 -13.89 -3.46 0.68
CA LEU A 244 -14.38 -2.09 0.57
C LEU A 244 -15.31 -1.93 -0.64
N LEU A 245 -14.91 -2.44 -1.81
CA LEU A 245 -15.74 -2.44 -3.01
C LEU A 245 -17.07 -3.16 -2.77
N ARG A 246 -17.03 -4.37 -2.18
CA ARG A 246 -18.22 -5.15 -1.83
C ARG A 246 -19.18 -4.36 -0.95
N ARG A 247 -18.67 -3.79 0.14
CA ARG A 247 -19.47 -3.03 1.11
C ARG A 247 -20.12 -1.82 0.46
N THR A 248 -19.34 -1.07 -0.30
CA THR A 248 -19.81 0.12 -1.02
C THR A 248 -20.92 -0.25 -2.01
N TYR A 249 -20.75 -1.32 -2.78
CA TYR A 249 -21.78 -1.79 -3.70
C TYR A 249 -23.07 -2.19 -2.96
N LYS A 250 -22.95 -2.93 -1.86
CA LYS A 250 -24.10 -3.30 -1.02
C LYS A 250 -24.83 -2.08 -0.46
N GLU A 251 -24.11 -1.06 0.01
CA GLU A 251 -24.68 0.19 0.50
C GLU A 251 -25.42 0.97 -0.60
N ILE A 252 -24.87 1.01 -1.81
CA ILE A 252 -25.53 1.62 -2.98
C ILE A 252 -26.84 0.88 -3.30
N LEU A 253 -26.81 -0.46 -3.38
CA LEU A 253 -28.01 -1.27 -3.61
C LEU A 253 -29.09 -1.02 -2.53
N GLN A 254 -28.69 -0.94 -1.26
CA GLN A 254 -29.63 -0.66 -0.16
C GLN A 254 -30.22 0.75 -0.22
N ARG A 255 -29.43 1.74 -0.64
CA ARG A 255 -29.85 3.14 -0.68
C ARG A 255 -30.75 3.47 -1.87
N ASN A 256 -30.43 2.96 -3.05
CA ASN A 256 -31.11 3.34 -4.30
C ASN A 256 -31.27 2.20 -5.31
N ASN A 257 -31.13 0.94 -4.89
CA ASN A 257 -31.19 -0.23 -5.76
C ASN A 257 -30.19 -0.17 -6.95
N GLY A 258 -29.07 0.52 -6.78
CA GLY A 258 -28.08 0.73 -7.83
C GLY A 258 -28.57 1.62 -8.98
N GLN A 259 -29.65 2.38 -8.83
CA GLN A 259 -30.20 3.22 -9.91
C GLN A 259 -29.19 4.17 -10.53
N ASN A 260 -28.22 4.65 -9.75
CA ASN A 260 -27.18 5.57 -10.22
C ASN A 260 -26.04 4.89 -11.00
N LEU A 261 -25.91 3.57 -10.94
CA LEU A 261 -24.84 2.83 -11.63
C LEU A 261 -25.21 2.56 -13.08
N THR A 262 -24.21 2.56 -13.96
CA THR A 262 -24.40 2.18 -15.37
C THR A 262 -24.77 0.70 -15.51
N THR A 263 -25.33 0.31 -16.66
CA THR A 263 -25.64 -1.10 -16.95
C THR A 263 -24.38 -1.97 -16.88
N ASP A 264 -23.29 -1.51 -17.49
CA ASP A 264 -22.01 -2.22 -17.51
C ASP A 264 -21.47 -2.40 -16.09
N GLN A 265 -21.47 -1.34 -15.27
CA GLN A 265 -21.02 -1.43 -13.88
C GLN A 265 -21.83 -2.45 -13.07
N LYS A 266 -23.15 -2.53 -13.29
CA LYS A 266 -23.99 -3.52 -12.61
C LYS A 266 -23.62 -4.94 -13.05
N ALA A 267 -23.38 -5.16 -14.33
CA ALA A 267 -23.01 -6.46 -14.86
C ALA A 267 -21.64 -6.91 -14.33
N GLU A 268 -20.65 -6.02 -14.39
CA GLU A 268 -19.31 -6.21 -13.82
C GLU A 268 -19.37 -6.54 -12.30
N LEU A 269 -20.10 -5.75 -11.52
CA LEU A 269 -20.22 -5.94 -10.08
C LEU A 269 -21.01 -7.20 -9.72
N THR A 270 -22.01 -7.57 -10.53
CA THR A 270 -22.76 -8.83 -10.35
C THR A 270 -21.86 -10.03 -10.63
N LYS A 271 -20.96 -9.93 -11.61
CA LYS A 271 -19.96 -10.96 -11.86
C LYS A 271 -18.96 -11.10 -10.70
N ILE A 272 -18.48 -9.99 -10.14
CA ILE A 272 -17.53 -10.01 -9.00
C ILE A 272 -18.22 -10.48 -7.70
N PHE A 273 -19.48 -10.08 -7.48
CA PHE A 273 -20.26 -10.33 -6.26
C PHE A 273 -21.66 -10.91 -6.55
N PRO A 274 -21.75 -12.14 -7.09
CA PRO A 274 -23.02 -12.72 -7.56
C PRO A 274 -24.03 -12.97 -6.44
N TYR A 275 -23.57 -13.01 -5.18
CA TYR A 275 -24.42 -13.21 -4.00
C TYR A 275 -24.26 -12.04 -3.01
N ILE A 276 -24.29 -10.80 -3.51
CA ILE A 276 -24.07 -9.55 -2.74
C ILE A 276 -24.91 -9.42 -1.46
N ASN A 277 -26.10 -10.01 -1.46
CA ASN A 277 -27.00 -10.00 -0.30
C ASN A 277 -26.55 -10.93 0.84
N GLN A 278 -25.75 -11.96 0.56
CA GLN A 278 -25.21 -12.89 1.54
C GLN A 278 -23.95 -12.36 2.25
N SER A 279 -23.44 -13.07 3.26
CA SER A 279 -22.12 -12.78 3.83
C SER A 279 -21.01 -13.10 2.84
N ALA A 280 -19.85 -12.45 2.97
CA ALA A 280 -18.70 -12.72 2.10
C ALA A 280 -18.23 -14.18 2.20
N SER A 281 -18.28 -14.76 3.41
CA SER A 281 -18.02 -16.19 3.66
C SER A 281 -18.99 -17.11 2.91
N SER A 282 -20.30 -16.80 2.90
CA SER A 282 -21.31 -17.60 2.20
C SER A 282 -21.20 -17.48 0.68
N GLU A 283 -20.98 -16.26 0.18
CA GLU A 283 -20.76 -16.00 -1.24
C GLU A 283 -19.55 -16.77 -1.76
N THR A 284 -18.42 -16.74 -1.04
CA THR A 284 -17.19 -17.46 -1.43
C THR A 284 -17.40 -18.96 -1.57
N ARG A 285 -18.21 -19.57 -0.69
CA ARG A 285 -18.52 -21.02 -0.75
C ARG A 285 -19.39 -21.38 -1.96
N GLN A 286 -20.27 -20.47 -2.39
CA GLN A 286 -21.24 -20.71 -3.46
C GLN A 286 -20.78 -20.21 -4.83
N MET A 287 -19.79 -19.32 -4.87
CA MET A 287 -19.31 -18.71 -6.11
C MET A 287 -18.66 -19.78 -7.00
N PRO A 288 -19.21 -20.06 -8.20
CA PRO A 288 -18.63 -21.03 -9.12
C PRO A 288 -17.34 -20.46 -9.72
N GLN A 289 -16.54 -21.34 -10.34
CA GLN A 289 -15.41 -20.90 -11.15
C GLN A 289 -15.87 -19.90 -12.22
N GLN A 290 -15.11 -18.82 -12.37
CA GLN A 290 -15.43 -17.78 -13.35
C GLN A 290 -14.60 -17.96 -14.62
N SER A 291 -15.21 -17.68 -15.77
CA SER A 291 -14.57 -17.58 -17.08
C SER A 291 -14.52 -16.11 -17.53
N ILE A 292 -13.67 -15.81 -18.51
CA ILE A 292 -13.62 -14.47 -19.09
C ILE A 292 -14.84 -14.28 -19.99
N THR A 293 -15.60 -13.20 -19.77
CA THR A 293 -16.79 -12.81 -20.54
C THR A 293 -16.73 -11.31 -20.83
N GLU A 294 -17.74 -10.77 -21.50
CA GLU A 294 -17.86 -9.33 -21.76
C GLU A 294 -17.88 -8.47 -20.48
N ASP A 295 -18.44 -8.98 -19.39
CA ASP A 295 -18.47 -8.30 -18.08
C ASP A 295 -17.19 -8.51 -17.24
N SER A 296 -16.14 -9.13 -17.81
CA SER A 296 -14.88 -9.33 -17.11
C SER A 296 -14.13 -8.03 -16.92
N VAL A 297 -13.87 -7.69 -15.65
CA VAL A 297 -13.01 -6.57 -15.31
C VAL A 297 -11.59 -7.04 -15.00
N CYS A 298 -10.62 -6.25 -15.47
CA CYS A 298 -9.20 -6.41 -15.15
C CYS A 298 -8.67 -7.81 -15.47
N VAL A 299 -8.68 -8.19 -16.74
CA VAL A 299 -8.08 -9.45 -17.19
C VAL A 299 -6.56 -9.33 -17.18
N VAL A 300 -5.88 -10.31 -16.58
CA VAL A 300 -4.42 -10.37 -16.54
C VAL A 300 -3.89 -11.72 -17.03
N ASN A 301 -2.71 -11.69 -17.64
CA ASN A 301 -1.90 -12.87 -17.93
C ASN A 301 -1.04 -13.19 -16.71
N TYR A 302 -1.45 -14.17 -15.91
CA TYR A 302 -0.82 -14.42 -14.60
C TYR A 302 0.22 -15.54 -14.61
N LEU A 303 0.18 -16.41 -15.62
CA LEU A 303 1.19 -17.42 -15.96
C LEU A 303 1.23 -17.56 -17.49
N SER A 304 2.26 -18.25 -18.02
CA SER A 304 2.39 -18.50 -19.46
C SER A 304 1.09 -19.10 -20.02
N SER A 305 0.48 -18.41 -20.98
CA SER A 305 -0.79 -18.78 -21.64
C SER A 305 -2.00 -18.96 -20.71
N ARG A 306 -1.99 -18.36 -19.51
CA ARG A 306 -3.14 -18.39 -18.58
C ARG A 306 -3.61 -16.99 -18.23
N THR A 307 -4.91 -16.78 -18.41
CA THR A 307 -5.60 -15.54 -18.11
C THR A 307 -6.58 -15.73 -16.96
N MET A 308 -6.83 -14.64 -16.23
CA MET A 308 -7.81 -14.59 -15.14
C MET A 308 -8.38 -13.18 -15.05
N ASP A 309 -9.66 -13.06 -14.76
CA ASP A 309 -10.29 -11.78 -14.42
C ASP A 309 -10.34 -11.55 -12.91
N MET A 310 -10.77 -10.35 -12.51
CA MET A 310 -10.86 -9.97 -11.11
C MET A 310 -11.83 -10.88 -10.31
N ALA A 311 -12.91 -11.37 -10.94
CA ALA A 311 -13.92 -12.19 -10.28
C ALA A 311 -13.35 -13.57 -9.90
N GLU A 312 -12.65 -14.24 -10.82
CA GLU A 312 -11.95 -15.50 -10.54
C GLU A 312 -10.83 -15.30 -9.51
N PHE A 313 -10.10 -14.19 -9.60
CA PHE A 313 -9.05 -13.86 -8.64
C PHE A 313 -9.63 -13.68 -7.23
N LYS A 314 -10.67 -12.86 -7.08
CA LYS A 314 -11.39 -12.66 -5.81
C LYS A 314 -11.87 -13.98 -5.24
N ARG A 315 -12.45 -14.86 -6.07
CA ARG A 315 -12.92 -16.18 -5.65
C ARG A 315 -11.80 -17.02 -5.02
N ARG A 316 -10.65 -17.11 -5.71
CA ARG A 316 -9.49 -17.88 -5.22
C ARG A 316 -8.85 -17.24 -3.98
N LEU A 317 -8.74 -15.91 -3.96
CA LEU A 317 -8.21 -15.16 -2.83
C LEU A 317 -9.06 -15.38 -1.58
N PHE A 318 -10.37 -15.17 -1.70
CA PHE A 318 -11.31 -15.28 -0.58
C PHE A 318 -11.44 -16.72 -0.09
N ALA A 319 -11.33 -17.71 -0.97
CA ALA A 319 -11.35 -19.12 -0.59
C ALA A 319 -10.03 -19.60 0.04
N GLY A 320 -9.02 -18.74 0.16
CA GLY A 320 -7.70 -19.08 0.72
C GLY A 320 -6.88 -20.00 -0.17
N TRP A 321 -7.14 -20.02 -1.48
CA TRP A 321 -6.42 -20.91 -2.41
C TRP A 321 -5.10 -20.31 -2.88
N ILE A 322 -4.97 -18.99 -2.79
CA ILE A 322 -3.78 -18.25 -3.21
C ILE A 322 -2.71 -18.33 -2.12
N SER A 323 -1.53 -18.83 -2.46
CA SER A 323 -0.39 -18.79 -1.57
C SER A 323 0.41 -17.49 -1.67
N ASN A 324 0.76 -16.95 -0.51
CA ASN A 324 1.69 -15.83 -0.36
C ASN A 324 3.14 -16.25 -0.07
N ASN A 325 3.40 -17.56 0.05
CA ASN A 325 4.74 -18.10 0.30
C ASN A 325 5.56 -18.10 -1.00
N PRO A 326 6.72 -17.43 -1.07
CA PRO A 326 7.53 -17.34 -2.28
C PRO A 326 8.34 -18.61 -2.60
N ASN A 327 8.33 -19.60 -1.71
CA ASN A 327 8.85 -20.94 -2.02
C ASN A 327 7.92 -21.75 -2.92
N GLU A 328 6.69 -21.29 -3.13
CA GLU A 328 5.70 -22.01 -3.94
C GLU A 328 5.90 -21.83 -5.45
N ARG A 329 5.49 -22.86 -6.20
CA ARG A 329 5.37 -22.75 -7.66
C ARG A 329 4.22 -21.84 -8.06
N GLY A 330 4.26 -21.33 -9.29
CA GLY A 330 3.29 -20.38 -9.81
C GLY A 330 1.84 -20.86 -9.68
N GLU A 331 1.58 -22.14 -9.87
CA GLU A 331 0.25 -22.73 -9.79
C GLU A 331 -0.38 -22.58 -8.38
N TYR A 332 0.42 -22.71 -7.32
CA TYR A 332 -0.01 -22.50 -5.93
C TYR A 332 -0.10 -21.01 -5.59
N ARG A 333 0.85 -20.19 -6.10
CA ARG A 333 0.81 -18.72 -5.96
C ARG A 333 -0.45 -18.10 -6.57
N TRP A 334 -1.15 -18.80 -7.46
CA TRP A 334 -2.36 -18.33 -8.14
C TRP A 334 -3.60 -19.19 -7.88
N GLY A 335 -3.54 -20.10 -6.89
CA GLY A 335 -4.67 -20.95 -6.50
C GLY A 335 -5.23 -21.85 -7.60
N VAL A 336 -4.39 -22.23 -8.57
CA VAL A 336 -4.69 -23.30 -9.53
C VAL A 336 -4.60 -24.64 -8.79
N LEU A 337 -3.57 -24.79 -7.96
CA LEU A 337 -3.39 -25.90 -7.04
C LEU A 337 -3.58 -25.41 -5.61
N ARG A 338 -4.11 -26.27 -4.73
CA ARG A 338 -4.24 -25.96 -3.31
C ARG A 338 -2.95 -26.29 -2.58
N GLY A 339 -2.40 -25.29 -1.92
CA GLY A 339 -1.16 -25.42 -1.17
C GLY A 339 -1.35 -25.91 0.28
N PRO A 340 -0.24 -26.01 1.03
CA PRO A 340 1.12 -25.79 0.53
C PRO A 340 1.64 -26.96 -0.31
N SER A 341 2.51 -26.67 -1.29
CA SER A 341 3.25 -27.72 -2.03
C SER A 341 4.24 -28.45 -1.11
N ASP A 342 4.67 -29.66 -1.49
CA ASP A 342 5.63 -30.42 -0.69
C ASP A 342 6.95 -29.66 -0.49
N HIS A 343 7.45 -28.97 -1.52
CA HIS A 343 8.64 -28.13 -1.38
C HIS A 343 8.42 -27.00 -0.37
N ALA A 344 7.29 -26.30 -0.45
CA ALA A 344 7.01 -25.19 0.47
C ALA A 344 6.78 -25.65 1.92
N ARG A 345 6.33 -26.90 2.15
CA ARG A 345 6.24 -27.49 3.50
C ARG A 345 7.60 -27.73 4.14
N TYR A 346 8.60 -28.09 3.34
CA TYR A 346 9.97 -28.31 3.82
C TYR A 346 10.78 -27.02 3.95
N CYS A 347 10.39 -25.94 3.26
CA CYS A 347 11.08 -24.67 3.37
C CYS A 347 10.63 -23.86 4.59
N PRO A 348 11.55 -23.12 5.23
CA PRO A 348 11.18 -22.15 6.25
C PRO A 348 10.17 -21.13 5.69
N SER A 349 9.25 -20.71 6.57
CA SER A 349 8.29 -19.65 6.31
C SER A 349 8.31 -18.70 7.50
N TRP A 350 8.41 -17.40 7.23
CA TRP A 350 8.56 -16.36 8.27
C TRP A 350 7.32 -15.48 8.40
N GLY A 351 6.22 -15.87 7.77
CA GLY A 351 4.96 -15.16 7.84
C GLY A 351 3.95 -15.71 6.85
N GLY A 352 2.70 -15.31 7.02
CA GLY A 352 1.62 -15.67 6.13
C GLY A 352 0.40 -14.83 6.44
N TRP A 353 -0.47 -14.71 5.44
CA TRP A 353 -1.78 -14.10 5.59
C TRP A 353 -2.84 -15.04 5.02
N SER A 354 -4.02 -15.04 5.62
CA SER A 354 -5.18 -15.75 5.12
C SER A 354 -6.41 -14.85 5.21
N PRO A 355 -7.37 -14.98 4.27
CA PRO A 355 -8.58 -14.18 4.30
C PRO A 355 -9.39 -14.46 5.57
N ASN A 356 -9.90 -13.39 6.19
CA ASN A 356 -10.84 -13.45 7.31
C ASN A 356 -12.17 -12.80 6.88
N LEU A 357 -13.20 -13.63 6.63
CA LEU A 357 -14.42 -13.28 5.88
C LEU A 357 -15.67 -13.08 6.73
#